data_AF-A0A345GUX3-F1
#
_entry.id   AF-A0A345GUX3-F1
#
_cell.length_a   1.000
_cell.length_b   1.000
_cell.length_c   1.000
_cell.angle_alpha   90.00
_cell.angle_beta   90.00
_cell.angle_gamma   90.00
#
_symmetry.space_group_name_H-M   'P 1'
#
loop_
_entity.id
_entity.type
_entity.pdbx_description
1 polymer ?
#
loop_
_entity_poly.entity_id
_entity_poly.type
_entity_poly.pdbx_seq_one_letter_code
_entity_poly.pdbx_strand_id
1 'polypeptide(L)'
;MSPKGILIAFLVVSLLLIGIMFLVVDGRNNTVLEKSPITKTSTPKEAIETLERENSQEATKPKEDSKLDAFGTMRTINLNEDYNVKQRLDSLKSVIQSKEFTELKKFSELSEKLITQIQDIQQTLFPGGLDKHDIGESPEIQENNAVFFTQKNNYTETATQFLAKLDAFENAIRMLKQKYSQLQNVQAEVREAYTGGQNWLDYNFKDFPAIASYAKLKLLEDAIKTKQKEVLMAVLRNE
;
A
#
# COMPACT_ATOMS: atom_id res chain seq x y z
N MET A 1 24.46 2.58 -35.88
CA MET A 1 23.94 2.03 -34.61
C MET A 1 22.94 0.93 -34.95
N SER A 2 23.07 -0.27 -34.39
CA SER A 2 22.08 -1.31 -34.65
C SER A 2 20.77 -0.97 -33.91
N PRO A 3 19.59 -1.29 -34.46
CA PRO A 3 18.31 -1.05 -33.79
C PRO A 3 18.25 -1.65 -32.38
N LYS A 4 18.96 -2.76 -32.17
CA LYS A 4 19.10 -3.43 -30.86
C LYS A 4 19.91 -2.60 -29.86
N GLY A 5 20.93 -1.87 -30.31
CA GLY A 5 21.74 -0.99 -29.46
C GLY A 5 20.96 0.22 -28.94
N ILE A 6 20.03 0.74 -29.75
CA ILE A 6 19.15 1.85 -29.34
C ILE A 6 18.19 1.39 -28.23
N LEU A 7 17.60 0.20 -28.36
CA LEU A 7 16.68 -0.34 -27.35
C LEU A 7 17.37 -0.57 -25.99
N ILE A 8 18.59 -1.12 -26.01
CA ILE A 8 19.39 -1.35 -24.80
C ILE A 8 19.75 -0.01 -24.15
N ALA A 9 20.15 0.99 -24.94
CA ALA A 9 20.46 2.32 -24.41
C ALA A 9 19.24 2.97 -23.73
N PHE A 10 18.05 2.86 -24.33
CA PHE A 10 16.81 3.35 -23.71
C PHE A 10 16.50 2.63 -22.39
N LEU A 11 16.66 1.31 -22.35
CA LEU A 11 16.38 0.51 -21.15
C LEU A 11 17.35 0.86 -20.00
N VAL A 12 18.64 1.04 -20.29
CA VAL A 12 19.64 1.46 -19.30
C VAL A 12 19.36 2.87 -18.79
N VAL A 13 19.02 3.82 -19.67
CA VAL A 13 18.67 5.19 -19.27
C VAL A 13 17.40 5.22 -18.42
N SER A 14 16.38 4.43 -18.76
CA SER A 14 15.15 4.32 -17.97
C SER A 14 15.39 3.74 -16.58
N LEU A 15 16.19 2.68 -16.44
CA LEU A 15 16.56 2.11 -15.13
C LEU A 15 17.36 3.10 -14.28
N LEU A 16 18.25 3.87 -14.90
CA LEU A 16 19.05 4.87 -14.22
C LEU A 16 18.19 6.04 -13.71
N LEU A 17 17.20 6.48 -14.49
CA LEU A 17 16.23 7.49 -14.07
C LEU A 17 15.34 7.02 -12.91
N ILE A 18 14.90 5.76 -12.91
CA ILE A 18 14.14 5.16 -11.81
C ILE A 18 14.99 5.12 -10.53
N GLY A 19 16.26 4.71 -10.62
CA GLY A 19 17.19 4.70 -9.49
C GLY A 19 17.42 6.09 -8.87
N ILE A 20 17.52 7.14 -9.69
CA ILE A 20 17.65 8.52 -9.20
C ILE A 20 16.39 8.98 -8.47
N MET A 21 15.19 8.59 -8.92
CA MET A 21 13.96 8.95 -8.21
C MET A 21 13.88 8.34 -6.81
N PHE A 22 14.37 7.12 -6.61
CA PHE A 22 14.46 6.52 -5.26
C PHE A 22 15.45 7.26 -4.35
N LEU A 23 16.59 7.73 -4.87
CA LEU A 23 17.55 8.52 -4.08
C LEU A 23 16.99 9.89 -3.66
N VAL A 24 16.14 10.52 -4.47
CA VAL A 24 15.52 11.81 -4.12
C VAL A 24 14.41 11.65 -3.07
N VAL A 25 13.75 10.50 -3.02
CA VAL A 25 12.69 10.20 -2.03
C VAL A 25 13.28 9.99 -0.62
N ASP A 26 14.47 9.41 -0.49
CA ASP A 26 15.12 9.19 0.82
C ASP A 26 15.88 10.42 1.35
N GLY A 27 16.18 11.40 0.50
CA GLY A 27 17.00 12.57 0.86
C GLY A 27 16.30 13.70 1.63
N ARG A 28 14.98 13.64 1.88
CA ARG A 28 14.23 14.76 2.48
C ARG A 28 13.99 14.65 3.99
N ASN A 29 14.49 13.61 4.67
CA ASN A 29 14.25 13.38 6.11
C ASN A 29 15.47 13.57 7.03
N ASN A 30 16.49 14.31 6.63
CA ASN A 30 17.56 14.72 7.54
C ASN A 30 17.88 16.21 7.43
N THR A 31 17.21 17.01 8.26
CA THR A 31 17.59 18.40 8.55
C THR A 31 18.00 18.54 10.01
N VAL A 32 19.29 18.34 10.31
CA VAL A 32 19.95 18.88 11.51
C VAL A 32 21.44 19.12 11.21
N LEU A 33 21.86 20.40 11.32
CA LEU A 33 23.16 21.03 11.69
C LEU A 33 24.50 20.33 11.31
N GLU A 34 25.60 20.99 10.96
CA GLU A 34 26.13 22.32 11.28
C GLU A 34 27.28 22.66 10.29
N LYS A 35 27.51 23.96 10.02
CA LYS A 35 28.63 24.46 9.22
C LYS A 35 29.90 24.56 10.08
N SER A 36 31.02 24.04 9.58
CA SER A 36 32.33 24.69 9.70
C SER A 36 33.32 24.20 8.62
N PRO A 37 34.31 25.03 8.22
CA PRO A 37 34.95 24.94 6.91
C PRO A 37 36.42 24.49 6.96
N ILE A 38 37.03 24.41 5.75
CA ILE A 38 38.48 24.33 5.44
C ILE A 38 38.99 22.86 5.48
N THR A 39 39.68 22.23 4.51
CA THR A 39 40.65 22.68 3.49
C THR A 39 40.89 21.57 2.43
N LYS A 40 40.98 21.96 1.16
CA LYS A 40 41.99 21.62 0.13
C LYS A 40 42.54 20.17 -0.08
N THR A 41 42.33 19.72 -1.32
CA THR A 41 43.33 19.18 -2.29
C THR A 41 43.86 17.75 -2.11
N SER A 42 43.45 16.84 -3.01
CA SER A 42 44.32 16.28 -4.08
C SER A 42 43.69 15.02 -4.72
N THR A 43 43.37 15.11 -6.01
CA THR A 43 43.48 13.98 -6.96
C THR A 43 44.84 14.14 -7.64
N PRO A 44 45.53 13.08 -8.09
CA PRO A 44 45.30 12.64 -9.47
C PRO A 44 45.59 11.16 -9.82
N LYS A 45 44.88 10.69 -10.86
CA LYS A 45 45.35 9.89 -12.03
C LYS A 45 45.89 8.47 -11.85
N GLU A 46 45.23 7.50 -12.50
CA GLU A 46 45.64 6.75 -13.72
C GLU A 46 46.17 5.37 -13.29
N ALA A 47 45.87 4.22 -13.90
CA ALA A 47 45.90 3.87 -15.33
C ALA A 47 45.18 2.50 -15.51
N ILE A 48 44.40 2.29 -16.59
CA ILE A 48 44.73 1.46 -17.79
C ILE A 48 44.41 -0.04 -17.56
N GLU A 49 43.36 -0.58 -18.22
CA GLU A 49 43.40 -1.36 -19.50
C GLU A 49 43.88 -2.82 -19.21
N THR A 50 43.35 -3.95 -19.68
CA THR A 50 42.66 -4.39 -20.89
C THR A 50 42.29 -5.87 -20.64
N LEU A 51 41.21 -6.40 -21.22
CA LEU A 51 41.25 -7.65 -22.03
C LEU A 51 39.85 -8.21 -22.34
N GLU A 52 39.57 -8.14 -23.64
CA GLU A 52 38.57 -8.88 -24.39
C GLU A 52 38.85 -10.40 -24.42
N ARG A 53 37.78 -11.21 -24.48
CA ARG A 53 37.51 -12.21 -25.54
C ARG A 53 36.26 -13.02 -25.16
N GLU A 54 35.19 -12.89 -25.95
CA GLU A 54 34.70 -13.92 -26.90
C GLU A 54 34.22 -15.21 -26.23
N ASN A 55 32.93 -15.57 -26.33
CA ASN A 55 32.40 -16.32 -27.49
C ASN A 55 30.89 -16.67 -27.34
N SER A 56 30.16 -16.50 -28.45
CA SER A 56 29.03 -17.28 -29.00
C SER A 56 27.88 -17.80 -28.10
N GLN A 57 26.67 -17.25 -28.28
CA GLN A 57 25.54 -17.81 -29.07
C GLN A 57 24.85 -19.02 -28.43
N GLU A 58 23.60 -18.84 -27.97
CA GLU A 58 22.47 -19.64 -28.47
C GLU A 58 21.14 -18.91 -28.24
N ALA A 59 20.25 -19.00 -29.22
CA ALA A 59 18.99 -18.30 -29.30
C ALA A 59 17.86 -19.17 -28.73
N THR A 60 17.13 -18.64 -27.75
CA THR A 60 15.77 -19.10 -27.42
C THR A 60 14.87 -17.89 -27.25
N LYS A 61 13.86 -17.79 -28.13
CA LYS A 61 12.76 -16.82 -28.03
C LYS A 61 12.04 -17.02 -26.69
N PRO A 62 11.79 -15.98 -25.88
CA PRO A 62 10.74 -16.03 -24.88
C PRO A 62 9.43 -15.57 -25.52
N LYS A 63 8.40 -16.40 -25.36
CA LYS A 63 7.00 -16.07 -25.60
C LYS A 63 6.59 -14.86 -24.77
N GLU A 64 5.74 -14.07 -25.39
CA GLU A 64 5.05 -12.90 -24.86
C GLU A 64 3.93 -13.36 -23.93
N ASP A 65 4.27 -13.83 -22.72
CA ASP A 65 3.30 -14.21 -21.68
C ASP A 65 3.91 -13.91 -20.29
N SER A 66 3.96 -12.65 -19.84
CA SER A 66 4.38 -12.34 -18.45
C SER A 66 3.82 -11.02 -17.89
N LYS A 67 2.52 -10.75 -18.09
CA LYS A 67 1.85 -9.64 -17.39
C LYS A 67 0.91 -10.07 -16.25
N LEU A 68 0.68 -11.38 -16.07
CA LEU A 68 -0.18 -11.93 -15.02
C LEU A 68 0.58 -12.37 -13.75
N ASP A 69 1.89 -12.63 -13.84
CA ASP A 69 2.65 -13.11 -12.67
C ASP A 69 2.90 -12.04 -11.60
N ALA A 70 2.86 -10.74 -11.96
CA ALA A 70 3.07 -9.65 -11.01
C ALA A 70 1.98 -9.56 -9.93
N PHE A 71 0.76 -10.05 -10.19
CA PHE A 71 -0.30 -10.16 -9.19
C PHE A 71 -0.16 -11.42 -8.32
N GLY A 72 0.43 -12.49 -8.86
CA GLY A 72 0.72 -13.72 -8.13
C GLY A 72 1.79 -13.53 -7.03
N THR A 73 2.74 -12.61 -7.23
CA THR A 73 3.82 -12.34 -6.26
C THR A 73 3.39 -11.54 -5.03
N MET A 74 2.21 -10.89 -5.03
CA MET A 74 1.63 -10.32 -3.79
C MET A 74 1.14 -11.39 -2.82
N ARG A 75 1.08 -12.67 -3.24
CA ARG A 75 0.47 -13.77 -2.46
C ARG A 75 1.37 -14.31 -1.35
N THR A 76 2.57 -13.77 -1.16
CA THR A 76 3.41 -14.05 0.02
C THR A 76 3.19 -13.03 1.15
N ILE A 77 1.96 -12.56 1.33
CA ILE A 77 1.55 -11.96 2.61
C ILE A 77 1.48 -13.09 3.63
N ASN A 78 2.32 -12.98 4.64
CA ASN A 78 2.61 -13.98 5.67
C ASN A 78 1.34 -14.32 6.48
N LEU A 79 0.66 -15.43 6.15
CA LEU A 79 -0.54 -15.90 6.89
C LEU A 79 -0.31 -16.01 8.41
N ASN A 80 0.94 -16.21 8.84
CA ASN A 80 1.33 -16.23 10.25
C ASN A 80 1.30 -14.83 10.92
N GLU A 81 1.52 -13.76 10.17
CA GLU A 81 1.40 -12.39 10.68
C GLU A 81 -0.06 -12.00 10.91
N ASP A 82 -0.96 -12.38 9.99
CA ASP A 82 -2.38 -12.05 10.07
C ASP A 82 -3.04 -12.69 11.31
N TYR A 83 -2.71 -13.96 11.60
CA TYR A 83 -3.18 -14.65 12.81
C TYR A 83 -2.69 -13.96 14.09
N ASN A 84 -1.42 -13.55 14.11
CA ASN A 84 -0.79 -12.89 15.26
C ASN A 84 -1.39 -11.49 15.50
N VAL A 85 -1.67 -10.74 14.44
CA VAL A 85 -2.32 -9.42 14.54
C VAL A 85 -3.70 -9.54 15.17
N LYS A 86 -4.53 -10.49 14.71
CA LYS A 86 -5.87 -10.70 15.25
C LYS A 86 -5.85 -11.04 16.76
N GLN A 87 -5.05 -12.04 17.16
CA GLN A 87 -4.99 -12.47 18.56
C GLN A 87 -4.51 -11.33 19.49
N ARG A 88 -3.51 -10.56 19.05
CA ARG A 88 -3.04 -9.39 19.81
C ARG A 88 -4.12 -8.32 19.91
N LEU A 89 -4.84 -8.07 18.82
CA LEU A 89 -5.89 -7.08 18.79
C LEU A 89 -7.04 -7.47 19.74
N ASP A 90 -7.45 -8.74 19.75
CA ASP A 90 -8.48 -9.25 20.65
C ASP A 90 -8.05 -9.12 22.13
N SER A 91 -6.76 -9.35 22.40
CA SER A 91 -6.19 -9.13 23.74
C SER A 91 -6.17 -7.65 24.16
N LEU A 92 -5.87 -6.73 23.23
CA LEU A 92 -5.92 -5.29 23.52
C LEU A 92 -7.36 -4.80 23.73
N LYS A 93 -8.31 -5.39 22.98
CA LYS A 93 -9.75 -5.10 23.10
C LYS A 93 -10.30 -5.48 24.46
N SER A 94 -9.92 -6.64 25.00
CA SER A 94 -10.36 -7.03 26.35
C SER A 94 -9.85 -6.07 27.43
N VAL A 95 -8.62 -5.56 27.29
CA VAL A 95 -8.06 -4.55 28.20
C VAL A 95 -8.87 -3.25 28.15
N ILE A 96 -9.17 -2.70 26.96
CA ILE A 96 -9.98 -1.47 26.87
C ILE A 96 -11.43 -1.65 27.31
N GLN A 97 -11.99 -2.87 27.23
CA GLN A 97 -13.33 -3.17 27.75
C GLN A 97 -13.37 -3.20 29.28
N SER A 98 -12.24 -3.55 29.92
CA SER A 98 -12.13 -3.64 31.38
C SER A 98 -11.83 -2.30 32.06
N LYS A 99 -11.49 -1.25 31.29
CA LYS A 99 -11.08 0.09 31.77
C LYS A 99 -11.99 1.17 31.20
N GLU A 100 -11.98 2.36 31.80
CA GLU A 100 -12.76 3.55 31.37
C GLU A 100 -12.16 4.27 30.15
N PHE A 101 -11.75 3.55 29.09
CA PHE A 101 -11.21 4.14 27.86
C PHE A 101 -12.30 4.35 26.80
N THR A 102 -13.26 5.24 27.09
CA THR A 102 -14.44 5.44 26.24
C THR A 102 -14.09 5.77 24.78
N GLU A 103 -13.11 6.63 24.52
CA GLU A 103 -12.73 7.01 23.15
C GLU A 103 -11.98 5.89 22.42
N LEU A 104 -11.12 5.12 23.11
CA LEU A 104 -10.47 3.95 22.50
C LEU A 104 -11.47 2.85 22.17
N LYS A 105 -12.50 2.66 23.02
CA LYS A 105 -13.60 1.74 22.75
C LYS A 105 -14.36 2.15 21.48
N LYS A 106 -14.77 3.41 21.39
CA LYS A 106 -15.43 3.96 20.18
C LYS A 106 -14.55 3.81 18.93
N PHE A 107 -13.26 4.10 19.05
CA PHE A 107 -12.31 3.90 17.95
C PHE A 107 -12.20 2.42 17.53
N SER A 108 -12.14 1.51 18.49
CA SER A 108 -12.08 0.07 18.22
C SER A 108 -13.35 -0.42 17.52
N GLU A 109 -14.53 -0.03 17.99
CA GLU A 109 -15.82 -0.37 17.38
C GLU A 109 -15.94 0.21 15.96
N LEU A 110 -15.47 1.44 15.75
CA LEU A 110 -15.44 2.07 14.43
C LEU A 110 -14.53 1.30 13.46
N SER A 111 -13.36 0.89 13.94
CA SER A 111 -12.39 0.10 13.17
C SER A 111 -13.00 -1.23 12.73
N GLU A 112 -13.69 -1.92 13.63
CA GLU A 112 -14.40 -3.17 13.32
C GLU A 112 -15.49 -2.96 12.27
N LYS A 113 -16.33 -1.93 12.43
CA LYS A 113 -17.38 -1.61 11.45
C LYS A 113 -16.84 -1.30 10.06
N LEU A 114 -15.68 -0.67 9.97
CA LEU A 114 -15.00 -0.41 8.70
C LEU A 114 -14.42 -1.69 8.10
N ILE A 115 -13.73 -2.52 8.90
CA ILE A 115 -13.21 -3.83 8.47
C ILE A 115 -14.33 -4.73 7.97
N THR A 116 -15.44 -4.83 8.71
CA THR A 116 -16.61 -5.61 8.27
C THR A 116 -17.16 -5.09 6.94
N GLN A 117 -17.29 -3.77 6.76
CA GLN A 117 -17.73 -3.24 5.47
C GLN A 117 -16.78 -3.58 4.32
N ILE A 118 -15.46 -3.53 4.55
CA ILE A 118 -14.47 -3.93 3.54
C ILE A 118 -14.66 -5.41 3.18
N GLN A 119 -14.87 -6.27 4.19
CA GLN A 119 -15.12 -7.70 4.00
C GLN A 119 -16.44 -7.96 3.25
N ASP A 120 -17.50 -7.22 3.55
CA ASP A 120 -18.79 -7.31 2.85
C ASP A 120 -18.64 -6.93 1.37
N ILE A 121 -17.86 -5.88 1.08
CA ILE A 121 -17.53 -5.49 -0.30
C ILE A 121 -16.74 -6.60 -0.99
N GLN A 122 -15.73 -7.15 -0.33
CA GLN A 122 -14.94 -8.27 -0.84
C GLN A 122 -15.78 -9.52 -1.12
N GLN A 123 -16.74 -9.84 -0.25
CA GLN A 123 -17.69 -10.94 -0.46
C GLN A 123 -18.67 -10.67 -1.60
N THR A 124 -19.01 -9.41 -1.85
CA THR A 124 -19.82 -9.02 -3.01
C THR A 124 -19.04 -9.23 -4.31
N LEU A 125 -17.74 -8.90 -4.33
CA LEU A 125 -16.88 -9.10 -5.50
C LEU A 125 -16.54 -10.58 -5.73
N PHE A 126 -16.25 -11.33 -4.66
CA PHE A 126 -15.87 -12.75 -4.74
C PHE A 126 -16.52 -13.54 -3.59
N PRO A 127 -17.77 -14.00 -3.78
CA PRO A 127 -18.48 -14.77 -2.76
C PRO A 127 -17.71 -16.02 -2.37
N GLY A 128 -17.48 -16.22 -1.07
CA GLY A 128 -16.73 -17.35 -0.54
C GLY A 128 -15.20 -17.19 -0.57
N GLY A 129 -14.68 -16.04 -1.04
CA GLY A 129 -13.25 -15.72 -1.10
C GLY A 129 -12.59 -16.09 -2.43
N LEU A 130 -11.42 -15.48 -2.70
CA LEU A 130 -10.70 -15.64 -3.98
C LEU A 130 -10.31 -17.08 -4.32
N ASP A 131 -10.13 -17.95 -3.32
CA ASP A 131 -9.76 -19.35 -3.55
C ASP A 131 -10.87 -20.19 -4.19
N LYS A 132 -12.11 -19.68 -4.23
CA LYS A 132 -13.27 -20.33 -4.84
C LYS A 132 -13.50 -19.97 -6.30
N HIS A 133 -12.73 -19.05 -6.85
CA HIS A 133 -12.94 -18.49 -8.18
C HIS A 133 -11.72 -18.73 -9.07
N ASP A 134 -11.96 -18.92 -10.37
CA ASP A 134 -10.88 -18.95 -11.36
C ASP A 134 -10.46 -17.51 -11.68
N ILE A 135 -9.27 -17.13 -11.21
CA ILE A 135 -8.74 -15.78 -11.36
C ILE A 135 -8.35 -15.50 -12.83
N GLY A 136 -8.05 -16.53 -13.62
CA GLY A 136 -7.73 -16.40 -15.05
C GLY A 136 -8.92 -15.96 -15.90
N GLU A 137 -10.14 -16.19 -15.40
CA GLU A 137 -11.40 -15.82 -16.04
C GLU A 137 -12.02 -14.55 -15.44
N SER A 138 -11.29 -13.77 -14.63
CA SER A 138 -11.84 -12.56 -13.99
C SER A 138 -11.51 -11.26 -14.75
N PRO A 139 -12.29 -10.87 -15.78
CA PRO A 139 -12.26 -9.51 -16.28
C PRO A 139 -13.63 -8.84 -16.19
N GLU A 140 -14.26 -8.78 -15.01
CA GLU A 140 -15.50 -8.02 -14.89
C GLU A 140 -15.26 -6.69 -14.16
N ILE A 141 -14.70 -5.75 -14.94
CA ILE A 141 -14.73 -4.31 -14.61
C ILE A 141 -16.15 -3.87 -14.23
N GLN A 142 -17.16 -4.48 -14.88
CA GLN A 142 -18.58 -4.18 -14.64
C GLN A 142 -19.04 -4.56 -13.23
N GLU A 143 -18.67 -5.74 -12.70
CA GLU A 143 -19.01 -6.16 -11.34
C GLU A 143 -18.43 -5.20 -10.31
N ASN A 144 -17.15 -4.86 -10.46
CA ASN A 144 -16.49 -3.88 -9.62
C ASN A 144 -17.17 -2.50 -9.72
N ASN A 145 -17.43 -2.04 -10.94
CA ASN A 145 -18.08 -0.76 -11.12
C ASN A 145 -19.47 -0.76 -10.49
N ALA A 146 -20.24 -1.85 -10.55
CA ALA A 146 -21.56 -1.93 -9.93
C ALA A 146 -21.54 -1.80 -8.40
N VAL A 147 -20.42 -2.17 -7.75
CA VAL A 147 -20.23 -2.01 -6.31
C VAL A 147 -19.99 -0.55 -5.93
N PHE A 148 -19.18 0.17 -6.70
CA PHE A 148 -18.70 1.51 -6.31
C PHE A 148 -19.39 2.66 -7.05
N PHE A 149 -19.86 2.42 -8.27
CA PHE A 149 -20.37 3.42 -9.20
C PHE A 149 -21.74 3.02 -9.78
N THR A 150 -22.65 3.98 -9.85
CA THR A 150 -23.93 3.86 -10.55
C THR A 150 -23.72 3.97 -12.06
N GLN A 151 -24.72 3.57 -12.86
CA GLN A 151 -24.70 3.73 -14.32
C GLN A 151 -24.51 5.19 -14.79
N LYS A 152 -24.82 6.18 -13.94
CA LYS A 152 -24.59 7.61 -14.21
C LYS A 152 -23.24 8.11 -13.70
N ASN A 153 -22.34 7.21 -13.32
CA ASN A 153 -21.01 7.51 -12.78
C ASN A 153 -21.01 8.31 -11.46
N ASN A 154 -22.11 8.25 -10.69
CA ASN A 154 -22.14 8.70 -9.28
C ASN A 154 -21.77 7.55 -8.36
N TYR A 155 -21.37 7.83 -7.12
CA TYR A 155 -21.12 6.79 -6.12
C TYR A 155 -22.39 6.05 -5.71
N THR A 156 -22.26 4.75 -5.48
CA THR A 156 -23.30 3.95 -4.85
C THR A 156 -23.44 4.34 -3.37
N GLU A 157 -24.53 3.89 -2.75
CA GLU A 157 -24.67 4.01 -1.30
C GLU A 157 -23.54 3.28 -0.57
N THR A 158 -23.18 2.07 -1.02
CA THR A 158 -22.06 1.29 -0.47
C THR A 158 -20.74 2.08 -0.51
N ALA A 159 -20.40 2.67 -1.65
CA ALA A 159 -19.21 3.51 -1.79
C ALA A 159 -19.24 4.73 -0.87
N THR A 160 -20.39 5.42 -0.80
CA THR A 160 -20.56 6.60 0.04
C THR A 160 -20.39 6.27 1.52
N GLN A 161 -21.02 5.19 1.99
CA GLN A 161 -20.88 4.72 3.37
C GLN A 161 -19.45 4.27 3.67
N PHE A 162 -18.80 3.60 2.72
CA PHE A 162 -17.42 3.15 2.86
C PHE A 162 -16.46 4.34 3.03
N LEU A 163 -16.55 5.34 2.15
CA LEU A 163 -15.75 6.58 2.27
C LEU A 163 -16.02 7.30 3.59
N ALA A 164 -17.28 7.42 4.00
CA ALA A 164 -17.64 8.06 5.26
C ALA A 164 -17.03 7.35 6.49
N LYS A 165 -17.03 6.01 6.51
CA LYS A 165 -16.38 5.24 7.60
C LYS A 165 -14.86 5.36 7.55
N LEU A 166 -14.26 5.42 6.37
CA LEU A 166 -12.84 5.62 6.19
C LEU A 166 -12.40 7.00 6.71
N ASP A 167 -13.15 8.05 6.36
CA ASP A 167 -12.93 9.41 6.88
C ASP A 167 -13.10 9.47 8.40
N ALA A 168 -14.15 8.83 8.93
CA ALA A 168 -14.39 8.76 10.37
C ALA A 168 -13.25 8.05 11.10
N PHE A 169 -12.70 6.97 10.54
CA PHE A 169 -11.58 6.23 11.11
C PHE A 169 -10.33 7.12 11.22
N GLU A 170 -9.94 7.78 10.12
CA GLU A 170 -8.77 8.67 10.12
C GLU A 170 -8.98 9.86 11.07
N ASN A 171 -10.19 10.46 11.09
CA ASN A 171 -10.52 11.54 12.01
C ASN A 171 -10.49 11.11 13.47
N ALA A 172 -10.93 9.88 13.79
CA ALA A 172 -10.85 9.34 15.14
C ALA A 172 -9.38 9.27 15.61
N ILE A 173 -8.45 8.88 14.76
CA ILE A 173 -7.01 8.91 15.08
C ILE A 173 -6.55 10.35 15.35
N ARG A 174 -6.91 11.31 14.48
CA ARG A 174 -6.57 12.73 14.68
C ARG A 174 -7.08 13.27 16.02
N MET A 175 -8.30 12.92 16.41
CA MET A 175 -8.86 13.30 17.72
C MET A 175 -8.14 12.62 18.88
N LEU A 176 -7.83 11.33 18.77
CA LEU A 176 -7.07 10.61 19.79
C LEU A 176 -5.68 11.22 19.99
N LYS A 177 -5.02 11.69 18.93
CA LYS A 177 -3.71 12.39 19.01
C LYS A 177 -3.76 13.66 19.86
N GLN A 178 -4.90 14.34 19.92
CA GLN A 178 -5.07 15.53 20.77
C GLN A 178 -5.17 15.15 22.25
N LYS A 179 -5.70 13.96 22.55
CA LYS A 179 -5.90 13.46 23.92
C LYS A 179 -4.68 12.68 24.45
N TYR A 180 -3.98 11.98 23.58
CA TYR A 180 -2.93 11.02 23.92
C TYR A 180 -1.61 11.40 23.27
N SER A 181 -0.69 11.97 24.05
CA SER A 181 0.60 12.48 23.55
C SER A 181 1.48 11.39 22.91
N GLN A 182 1.38 10.14 23.39
CA GLN A 182 2.04 8.97 22.77
C GLN A 182 1.69 8.75 21.29
N LEU A 183 0.58 9.32 20.79
CA LEU A 183 0.14 9.13 19.41
C LEU A 183 0.71 10.17 18.44
N GLN A 184 1.56 11.12 18.86
CA GLN A 184 2.05 12.17 17.95
C GLN A 184 2.70 11.62 16.67
N ASN A 185 3.44 10.50 16.79
CA ASN A 185 4.12 9.85 15.68
C ASN A 185 3.23 8.88 14.88
N VAL A 186 1.98 8.67 15.29
CA VAL A 186 1.04 7.82 14.55
C VAL A 186 0.42 8.64 13.41
N GLN A 187 0.65 8.21 12.17
CA GLN A 187 -0.03 8.76 11.00
C GLN A 187 -1.51 8.36 11.01
N ALA A 188 -2.41 9.29 10.73
CA ALA A 188 -3.85 9.03 10.77
C ALA A 188 -4.35 8.39 9.47
N GLU A 189 -3.73 8.74 8.36
CA GLU A 189 -4.13 8.32 7.02
C GLU A 189 -3.80 6.85 6.78
N VAL A 190 -4.76 6.14 6.18
CA VAL A 190 -4.57 4.78 5.63
C VAL A 190 -4.70 4.76 4.12
N ARG A 191 -5.19 5.86 3.53
CA ARG A 191 -5.26 6.07 2.10
C ARG A 191 -3.91 6.42 1.51
N GLU A 192 -3.64 5.90 0.32
CA GLU A 192 -2.53 6.36 -0.51
C GLU A 192 -2.65 7.86 -0.81
N ALA A 193 -1.54 8.59 -0.65
CA ALA A 193 -1.52 10.05 -0.83
C ALA A 193 -1.59 10.49 -2.31
N TYR A 194 -1.17 9.61 -3.23
CA TYR A 194 -1.15 9.93 -4.65
C TYR A 194 -2.45 9.47 -5.33
N THR A 195 -3.14 10.41 -5.97
CA THR A 195 -4.35 10.14 -6.77
C THR A 195 -4.26 10.67 -8.20
N GLY A 196 -3.11 11.20 -8.62
CA GLY A 196 -2.96 11.85 -9.93
C GLY A 196 -3.91 13.02 -10.18
N GLY A 197 -4.42 13.67 -9.12
CA GLY A 197 -5.40 14.76 -9.20
C GLY A 197 -6.85 14.30 -9.33
N GLN A 198 -7.11 12.99 -9.28
CA GLN A 198 -8.46 12.43 -9.29
C GLN A 198 -9.02 12.29 -7.87
N ASN A 199 -10.32 12.06 -7.76
CA ASN A 199 -10.90 11.59 -6.50
C ASN A 199 -10.27 10.24 -6.12
N TRP A 200 -10.04 10.02 -4.82
CA TRP A 200 -9.39 8.81 -4.33
C TRP A 200 -10.15 7.53 -4.72
N LEU A 201 -11.48 7.53 -4.67
CA LEU A 201 -12.27 6.34 -5.04
C LEU A 201 -12.17 6.06 -6.53
N ASP A 202 -12.29 7.10 -7.36
CA ASP A 202 -12.15 7.00 -8.81
C ASP A 202 -10.78 6.43 -9.19
N TYR A 203 -9.71 7.01 -8.63
CA TYR A 203 -8.33 6.60 -8.90
C TYR A 203 -8.07 5.13 -8.56
N ASN A 204 -8.69 4.61 -7.49
CA ASN A 204 -8.38 3.28 -6.96
C ASN A 204 -9.31 2.19 -7.45
N PHE A 205 -10.54 2.52 -7.84
CA PHE A 205 -11.58 1.53 -8.09
C PHE A 205 -12.32 1.74 -9.40
N LYS A 206 -12.28 2.92 -10.03
CA LYS A 206 -13.04 3.12 -11.27
C LYS A 206 -12.41 2.38 -12.43
N ASP A 207 -13.22 1.58 -13.11
CA ASP A 207 -12.82 0.82 -14.30
C ASP A 207 -11.69 -0.20 -14.02
N PHE A 208 -11.49 -0.57 -12.75
CA PHE A 208 -10.57 -1.64 -12.37
C PHE A 208 -11.24 -3.02 -12.46
N PRO A 209 -10.50 -4.07 -12.82
CA PRO A 209 -10.97 -5.45 -12.68
C PRO A 209 -11.33 -5.76 -11.21
N ALA A 210 -12.38 -6.53 -10.98
CA ALA A 210 -12.81 -6.93 -9.64
C ALA A 210 -11.68 -7.52 -8.79
N ILE A 211 -10.82 -8.35 -9.38
CA ILE A 211 -9.66 -8.94 -8.68
C ILE A 211 -8.70 -7.88 -8.14
N ALA A 212 -8.44 -6.81 -8.90
CA ALA A 212 -7.55 -5.73 -8.47
C ALA A 212 -8.17 -4.93 -7.33
N SER A 213 -9.48 -4.65 -7.41
CA SER A 213 -10.22 -3.99 -6.35
C SER A 213 -10.27 -4.81 -5.06
N TYR A 214 -10.49 -6.13 -5.16
CA TYR A 214 -10.44 -7.04 -4.01
C TYR A 214 -9.07 -6.99 -3.33
N ALA A 215 -7.99 -7.07 -4.10
CA ALA A 215 -6.62 -7.02 -3.57
C ALA A 215 -6.34 -5.67 -2.88
N LYS A 216 -6.74 -4.55 -3.49
CA LYS A 216 -6.63 -3.20 -2.88
C LYS A 216 -7.41 -3.11 -1.56
N LEU A 217 -8.64 -3.63 -1.53
CA LEU A 217 -9.45 -3.69 -0.31
C LEU A 217 -8.78 -4.51 0.79
N LYS A 218 -8.14 -5.63 0.44
CA LYS A 218 -7.41 -6.48 1.40
C LYS A 218 -6.21 -5.73 1.99
N LEU A 219 -5.42 -5.07 1.16
CA LEU A 219 -4.31 -4.23 1.63
C LEU A 219 -4.79 -3.11 2.57
N LEU A 220 -5.92 -2.47 2.25
CA LEU A 220 -6.51 -1.45 3.11
C LEU A 220 -7.03 -2.03 4.43
N GLU A 221 -7.67 -3.20 4.41
CA GLU A 221 -8.11 -3.93 5.60
C GLU A 221 -6.93 -4.17 6.56
N ASP A 222 -5.80 -4.64 6.02
CA ASP A 222 -4.61 -4.97 6.80
C ASP A 222 -3.91 -3.71 7.32
N ALA A 223 -3.92 -2.62 6.55
CA ALA A 223 -3.47 -1.31 6.99
C ALA A 223 -4.31 -0.78 8.16
N ILE A 224 -5.64 -0.92 8.10
CA ILE A 224 -6.56 -0.51 9.17
C ILE A 224 -6.31 -1.34 10.44
N LYS A 225 -6.20 -2.67 10.34
CA LYS A 225 -5.88 -3.54 11.48
C LYS A 225 -4.55 -3.17 12.13
N THR A 226 -3.54 -2.94 11.31
CA THR A 226 -2.21 -2.54 11.77
C THR A 226 -2.28 -1.20 12.50
N LYS A 227 -2.97 -0.22 11.92
CA LYS A 227 -3.15 1.10 12.52
C LYS A 227 -3.94 1.05 13.82
N GLN A 228 -4.99 0.26 13.88
CA GLN A 228 -5.76 0.02 15.11
C GLN A 228 -4.85 -0.56 16.21
N LYS A 229 -4.05 -1.57 15.89
CA LYS A 229 -3.08 -2.17 16.82
C LYS A 229 -2.06 -1.13 17.30
N GLU A 230 -1.50 -0.32 16.41
CA GLU A 230 -0.53 0.74 16.74
C GLU A 230 -1.13 1.73 17.76
N VAL A 231 -2.32 2.26 17.48
CA VAL A 231 -3.01 3.21 18.37
C VAL A 231 -3.28 2.58 19.74
N LEU A 232 -3.86 1.39 19.76
CA LEU A 232 -4.19 0.71 21.02
C LEU A 232 -2.94 0.40 21.85
N MET A 233 -1.89 -0.13 21.23
CA MET A 233 -0.63 -0.42 21.95
C MET A 233 0.05 0.84 22.46
N ALA A 234 0.08 1.91 21.66
CA ALA A 234 0.72 3.16 22.05
C ALA A 234 0.06 3.74 23.30
N VAL A 235 -1.27 3.72 23.37
CA VAL A 235 -1.98 4.22 24.56
C VAL A 235 -1.84 3.26 25.74
N LEU A 236 -2.08 1.96 25.54
CA LEU A 236 -2.12 0.99 26.64
C LEU A 236 -0.77 0.67 27.28
N ARG A 237 0.35 0.87 26.58
CA ARG A 237 1.70 0.61 27.14
C ARG A 237 2.17 1.70 28.11
N ASN A 238 1.54 2.87 28.08
CA ASN A 238 1.94 4.04 28.86
C ASN A 238 0.94 4.38 29.97
N GLU A 239 0.09 3.41 30.32
CA GLU A 239 -0.92 3.45 31.39
C GLU A 239 -0.57 2.43 32.47
#